data_AF-A0A382E1L9-F1
#
_entry.id   AF-A0A382E1L9-F1
#
_cell.length_a   1.000
_cell.length_b   1.000
_cell.length_c   1.000
_cell.angle_alpha   90.00
_cell.angle_beta   90.00
_cell.angle_gamma   90.00
#
_symmetry.space_group_name_H-M   'P 1'
#
loop_
_entity.id
_entity.type
_entity.pdbx_description
1 polymer ?
#
loop_
_entity_poly.entity_id
_entity_poly.type
_entity_poly.pdbx_seq_one_letter_code
_entity_poly.pdbx_strand_id
1 'polypeptide(L)'
;VKATPEQVETDQPSSSLKLLGWLALTLAIVAAILFGLAYDDIRLAKHAERQALLALTPKQDKTKGYTSSASCRACHPSQYESWHKSFHRTMTQLAGPHSVMGQFDGTEVQSGGLLYRVYQTNDQYWAE
;
A
#
# COMPACT_ATOMS: atom_id res chain seq x y z
N VAL A 1 -7.15 33.97 -75.02
CA VAL A 1 -7.48 33.22 -73.79
C VAL A 1 -6.41 32.17 -73.57
N LYS A 2 -5.52 32.34 -72.60
CA LYS A 2 -4.60 31.28 -72.17
C LYS A 2 -4.41 31.42 -70.66
N ALA A 3 -4.84 30.39 -69.95
CA ALA A 3 -4.97 30.34 -68.50
C ALA A 3 -3.60 30.35 -67.80
N THR A 4 -3.53 31.09 -66.69
CA THR A 4 -2.47 31.11 -65.69
C THR A 4 -2.51 29.82 -64.85
N PRO A 5 -1.38 29.24 -64.41
CA PRO A 5 -1.41 28.10 -63.51
C PRO A 5 -1.73 28.56 -62.09
N GLU A 6 -2.75 27.94 -61.51
CA GLU A 6 -3.13 28.03 -60.11
C GLU A 6 -2.01 27.44 -59.25
N GLN A 7 -1.35 28.30 -58.45
CA GLN A 7 -0.41 27.87 -57.43
C GLN A 7 -1.24 27.29 -56.28
N VAL A 8 -1.25 25.96 -56.15
CA VAL A 8 -1.80 25.28 -54.97
C VAL A 8 -0.84 25.54 -53.82
N GLU A 9 -1.20 26.52 -52.98
CA GLU A 9 -0.54 26.82 -51.72
C GLU A 9 -0.85 25.69 -50.73
N THR A 10 0.06 24.73 -50.63
CA THR A 10 0.01 23.69 -49.60
C THR A 10 0.30 24.33 -48.25
N ASP A 11 -0.75 24.53 -47.44
CA ASP A 11 -0.69 25.01 -46.07
C ASP A 11 0.15 24.04 -45.21
N GLN A 12 1.45 24.33 -45.13
CA GLN A 12 2.42 23.52 -44.40
C GLN A 12 2.59 24.13 -43.01
N PRO A 13 2.24 23.43 -41.92
CA PRO A 13 2.22 24.00 -40.59
C PRO A 13 3.60 24.54 -40.20
N SER A 14 3.61 25.76 -39.64
CA SER A 14 4.81 26.51 -39.28
C SER A 14 5.72 25.68 -38.36
N SER A 15 7.04 25.74 -38.60
CA SER A 15 8.05 24.96 -37.85
C SER A 15 8.01 25.23 -36.34
N SER A 16 7.51 26.41 -35.94
CA SER A 16 7.28 26.82 -34.57
C SER A 16 6.22 25.97 -33.85
N LEU A 17 5.11 25.60 -34.52
CA LEU A 17 4.10 24.71 -33.93
C LEU A 17 4.66 23.30 -33.67
N LYS A 18 5.52 22.80 -34.58
CA LYS A 18 6.18 21.51 -34.42
C LYS A 18 7.18 21.54 -33.24
N LEU A 19 7.96 22.61 -33.12
CA LEU A 19 8.94 22.78 -32.03
C LEU A 19 8.26 22.83 -30.65
N LEU A 20 7.14 23.56 -30.54
CA LEU A 20 6.31 23.61 -29.33
C LEU A 20 5.72 22.24 -28.97
N GLY A 21 5.26 21.47 -29.97
CA GLY A 21 4.77 20.11 -29.75
C GLY A 21 5.84 19.15 -29.23
N TRP A 22 7.05 19.23 -29.76
CA TRP A 22 8.18 18.41 -29.29
C TRP A 22 8.64 18.80 -27.89
N LEU A 23 8.70 20.10 -27.55
CA LEU A 23 9.01 20.57 -26.20
C LEU A 23 7.96 20.14 -25.17
N ALA A 24 6.68 20.19 -25.52
CA ALA A 24 5.62 19.71 -24.65
C ALA A 24 5.71 18.19 -24.42
N LEU A 25 6.02 17.42 -25.47
CA LEU A 25 6.19 15.97 -25.38
C LEU A 25 7.41 15.60 -24.52
N THR A 26 8.56 16.28 -24.69
CA THR A 26 9.74 16.02 -23.87
C THR A 26 9.51 16.38 -22.41
N LEU A 27 8.85 17.51 -22.12
CA LEU A 27 8.44 17.87 -20.76
C LEU A 27 7.52 16.82 -20.15
N ALA A 28 6.55 16.32 -20.90
CA ALA A 28 5.64 15.27 -20.42
C ALA A 28 6.38 13.96 -20.11
N ILE A 29 7.31 13.55 -20.97
CA ILE A 29 8.13 12.34 -20.77
C ILE A 29 9.03 12.51 -19.54
N VAL A 30 9.71 13.65 -19.40
CA VAL A 30 10.56 13.95 -18.24
C VAL A 30 9.72 13.94 -16.96
N ALA A 31 8.55 14.57 -16.96
CA ALA A 31 7.64 14.56 -15.82
C ALA A 31 7.18 13.14 -15.46
N ALA A 32 6.84 12.30 -16.44
CA ALA A 32 6.45 10.91 -16.20
C ALA A 32 7.60 10.07 -15.62
N ILE A 33 8.84 10.25 -16.10
CA ILE A 33 10.02 9.58 -15.56
C ILE A 33 10.27 10.03 -14.12
N LEU A 34 10.28 11.34 -13.86
CA LEU A 34 10.47 11.87 -12.50
C LEU A 34 9.39 11.38 -11.54
N PHE A 35 8.13 11.32 -12.00
CA PHE A 35 7.03 10.78 -11.21
C PHE A 35 7.19 9.28 -10.93
N GLY A 36 7.59 8.48 -11.92
CA GLY A 36 7.87 7.06 -11.75
C GLY A 36 8.99 6.81 -10.73
N LEU A 37 10.11 7.52 -10.86
CA LEU A 37 11.24 7.41 -9.94
C LEU A 37 10.84 7.80 -8.50
N ALA A 38 10.14 8.93 -8.33
CA ALA A 38 9.67 9.36 -7.01
C ALA A 38 8.67 8.36 -6.38
N TYR A 39 7.80 7.75 -7.21
CA TYR A 39 6.86 6.75 -6.75
C TYR A 39 7.55 5.46 -6.30
N ASP A 40 8.57 5.02 -7.06
CA ASP A 40 9.34 3.81 -6.74
C ASP A 40 10.12 3.95 -5.44
N ASP A 41 10.70 5.13 -5.16
CA ASP A 41 11.39 5.41 -3.89
C ASP A 41 10.45 5.28 -2.68
N ILE A 42 9.26 5.86 -2.76
CA ILE A 42 8.23 5.77 -1.71
C ILE A 42 7.79 4.31 -1.51
N ARG A 43 7.59 3.58 -2.61
CA ARG A 43 7.23 2.16 -2.57
C ARG A 43 8.32 1.32 -1.92
N LEU A 44 9.57 1.56 -2.28
CA LEU A 44 10.72 0.83 -1.74
C LEU A 44 10.87 1.07 -0.24
N ALA A 45 10.72 2.32 0.21
CA ALA A 45 10.74 2.66 1.64
C ALA A 45 9.64 1.94 2.42
N LYS A 46 8.39 1.96 1.92
CA LYS A 46 7.26 1.23 2.53
C LYS A 46 7.50 -0.29 2.56
N HIS A 47 8.11 -0.84 1.51
CA HIS A 47 8.48 -2.25 1.47
C HIS A 47 9.58 -2.59 2.48
N ALA A 48 10.62 -1.76 2.61
CA ALA A 48 11.70 -1.97 3.56
C ALA A 48 11.19 -1.96 5.02
N GLU A 49 10.35 -0.98 5.37
CA GLU A 49 9.70 -0.91 6.68
C GLU A 49 8.88 -2.18 6.98
N ARG A 50 8.06 -2.61 6.01
CA ARG A 50 7.26 -3.84 6.17
C ARG A 50 8.13 -5.07 6.36
N GLN A 51 9.25 -5.20 5.64
CA GLN A 51 10.18 -6.31 5.81
C GLN A 51 10.86 -6.26 7.20
N ALA A 52 11.23 -5.07 7.68
CA ALA A 52 11.78 -4.90 9.02
C ALA A 52 10.77 -5.34 10.10
N LEU A 53 9.50 -4.95 9.99
CA LEU A 53 8.44 -5.40 10.90
C LEU A 53 8.24 -6.91 10.85
N LEU A 54 8.25 -7.52 9.66
CA LEU A 54 8.13 -8.98 9.49
C LEU A 54 9.32 -9.74 10.10
N ALA A 55 10.52 -9.15 10.07
CA ALA A 55 11.71 -9.73 10.69
C ALA A 55 11.64 -9.69 12.23
N LEU A 56 11.03 -8.64 12.79
CA LEU A 56 10.82 -8.48 14.23
C LEU A 56 9.60 -9.23 14.76
N THR A 57 8.67 -9.61 13.88
CA THR A 57 7.43 -10.31 14.29
C THR A 57 7.79 -11.69 14.87
N PRO A 58 7.38 -12.01 16.10
CA PRO A 58 7.62 -13.32 16.69
C PRO A 58 7.03 -14.43 15.82
N LYS A 59 7.85 -15.41 15.46
CA LYS A 59 7.43 -16.61 14.74
C LYS A 59 7.39 -17.79 15.68
N GLN A 60 6.50 -18.74 15.41
CA GLN A 60 6.50 -20.01 16.12
C GLN A 60 7.76 -20.79 15.73
N ASP A 61 8.77 -20.73 16.58
CA ASP A 61 9.95 -21.57 16.46
C ASP A 61 9.66 -22.94 17.09
N LYS A 62 9.54 -23.97 16.26
CA LYS A 62 9.29 -25.36 16.71
C LYS A 62 10.57 -26.08 17.18
N THR A 63 11.68 -25.38 17.31
CA THR A 63 12.89 -25.93 17.93
C THR A 63 12.73 -26.03 19.46
N LYS A 64 13.69 -26.66 20.13
CA LYS A 64 13.76 -26.75 21.60
C LYS A 64 12.53 -27.41 22.26
N GLY A 65 11.85 -28.30 21.53
CA GLY A 65 10.72 -29.07 22.07
C GLY A 65 9.36 -28.35 22.03
N TYR A 66 9.27 -27.14 21.46
CA TYR A 66 7.98 -26.50 21.23
C TYR A 66 7.23 -27.15 20.06
N THR A 67 6.09 -27.79 20.34
CA THR A 67 5.33 -28.56 19.33
C THR A 67 4.13 -27.80 18.74
N SER A 68 3.85 -26.59 19.22
CA SER A 68 2.63 -25.82 18.92
C SER A 68 1.33 -26.49 19.40
N SER A 69 0.25 -25.72 19.46
CA SER A 69 -1.08 -26.21 19.84
C SER A 69 -1.66 -27.24 18.85
N ALA A 70 -1.16 -27.27 17.60
CA ALA A 70 -1.63 -28.19 16.57
C ALA A 70 -1.43 -29.67 16.98
N SER A 71 -0.32 -29.97 17.64
CA SER A 71 0.00 -31.34 18.09
C SER A 71 -0.95 -31.84 19.18
N CYS A 72 -1.56 -30.95 19.95
CA CYS A 72 -2.51 -31.30 21.00
C CYS A 72 -3.90 -31.68 20.45
N ARG A 73 -4.22 -31.28 19.21
CA ARG A 73 -5.58 -31.33 18.66
C ARG A 73 -6.16 -32.73 18.57
N ALA A 74 -5.36 -33.73 18.20
CA ALA A 74 -5.84 -35.09 18.00
C ALA A 74 -6.31 -35.75 19.31
N CYS A 75 -5.57 -35.53 20.41
CA CYS A 75 -5.88 -36.11 21.71
C CYS A 75 -6.81 -35.22 22.57
N HIS A 76 -6.80 -33.90 22.34
CA HIS A 76 -7.57 -32.92 23.09
C HIS A 76 -8.45 -32.03 22.20
N PRO A 77 -9.40 -32.61 21.42
CA PRO A 77 -10.17 -31.84 20.45
C PRO A 77 -11.08 -30.78 21.10
N SER A 78 -11.75 -31.11 22.21
CA SER A 78 -12.65 -30.17 22.89
C SER A 78 -11.90 -28.96 23.47
N GLN A 79 -10.77 -29.20 24.14
CA GLN A 79 -9.94 -28.15 24.71
C GLN A 79 -9.31 -27.30 23.60
N TYR A 80 -8.83 -27.94 22.53
CA TYR A 80 -8.33 -27.23 21.36
C TYR A 80 -9.40 -26.32 20.77
N GLU A 81 -10.61 -26.80 20.52
CA GLU A 81 -11.69 -25.99 19.92
C GLU A 81 -12.13 -24.85 20.84
N SER A 82 -12.23 -25.09 22.15
CA SER A 82 -12.54 -24.04 23.13
C SER A 82 -11.46 -22.94 23.15
N TRP A 83 -10.18 -23.34 23.28
CA TRP A 83 -9.05 -22.41 23.23
C TRP A 83 -8.97 -21.68 21.88
N HIS A 84 -9.16 -22.40 20.78
CA HIS A 84 -9.09 -21.89 19.41
C HIS A 84 -10.25 -20.93 19.08
N LYS A 85 -11.31 -20.88 19.89
CA LYS A 85 -12.35 -19.85 19.76
C LYS A 85 -12.06 -18.59 20.57
N SER A 86 -11.06 -18.62 21.46
CA SER A 86 -10.68 -17.47 22.28
C SER A 86 -9.62 -16.59 21.63
N PHE A 87 -9.48 -15.36 22.14
CA PHE A 87 -8.46 -14.41 21.69
C PHE A 87 -7.01 -14.82 22.03
N HIS A 88 -6.81 -15.81 22.90
CA HIS A 88 -5.46 -16.27 23.28
C HIS A 88 -4.63 -16.74 22.09
N ARG A 89 -5.25 -17.36 21.08
CA ARG A 89 -4.53 -17.82 19.88
C ARG A 89 -4.10 -16.67 18.96
N THR A 90 -4.72 -15.49 19.11
CA THR A 90 -4.55 -14.32 18.22
C THR A 90 -3.89 -13.13 18.92
N MET A 91 -3.41 -13.29 20.17
CA MET A 91 -2.77 -12.19 20.92
C MET A 91 -1.53 -11.62 20.23
N THR A 92 -0.78 -12.47 19.52
CA THR A 92 0.44 -12.05 18.81
C THR A 92 0.20 -12.15 17.31
N GLN A 93 -0.28 -11.04 16.73
CA GLN A 93 -0.50 -10.90 15.30
C GLN A 93 0.06 -9.57 14.83
N LEU A 94 0.59 -9.53 13.62
CA LEU A 94 0.94 -8.26 12.98
C LEU A 94 -0.34 -7.46 12.77
N ALA A 95 -0.32 -6.16 13.08
CA ALA A 95 -1.44 -5.26 12.83
C ALA A 95 -1.72 -5.16 11.31
N GLY A 96 -2.96 -5.40 10.92
CA GLY A 96 -3.41 -5.37 9.53
C GLY A 96 -4.92 -5.62 9.42
N PRO A 97 -5.48 -5.58 8.19
CA PRO A 97 -6.93 -5.70 7.95
C PRO A 97 -7.59 -6.96 8.51
N HIS A 98 -6.82 -8.02 8.80
CA HIS A 98 -7.33 -9.29 9.32
C HIS A 98 -7.16 -9.48 10.84
N SER A 99 -6.43 -8.57 11.50
CA SER A 99 -6.07 -8.67 12.93
C SER A 99 -6.50 -7.44 13.73
N VAL A 100 -6.71 -6.30 13.06
CA VAL A 100 -7.29 -5.11 13.66
C VAL A 100 -8.81 -5.20 13.59
N MET A 101 -9.45 -5.29 14.75
CA MET A 101 -10.90 -5.54 14.87
C MET A 101 -11.72 -4.26 15.19
N GLY A 102 -11.04 -3.14 15.47
CA GLY A 102 -11.68 -1.88 15.81
C GLY A 102 -12.23 -1.13 14.60
N GLN A 103 -13.18 -0.23 14.82
CA GLN A 103 -13.67 0.70 13.80
C GLN A 103 -12.74 1.92 13.73
N PHE A 104 -11.85 1.94 12.74
CA PHE A 104 -10.91 3.03 12.47
C PHE A 104 -11.44 3.96 11.36
N ASP A 105 -12.65 4.45 11.55
CA ASP A 105 -13.42 5.28 10.60
C ASP A 105 -13.46 6.78 10.96
N GLY A 106 -12.69 7.19 11.97
CA GLY A 106 -12.70 8.53 12.54
C GLY A 106 -13.53 8.65 13.83
N THR A 107 -14.09 7.55 14.34
CA THR A 107 -14.83 7.53 15.61
C THR A 107 -13.95 8.02 16.78
N GLU A 108 -14.58 8.74 17.72
CA GLU A 108 -13.94 9.12 18.98
C GLU A 108 -14.15 8.04 20.06
N VAL A 109 -13.06 7.65 20.72
CA VAL A 109 -13.05 6.63 21.77
C VAL A 109 -12.47 7.22 23.05
N GLN A 110 -13.18 7.06 24.16
CA GLN A 110 -12.67 7.46 25.47
C GLN A 110 -11.84 6.32 26.09
N SER A 111 -10.57 6.59 26.40
CA SER A 111 -9.65 5.62 26.98
C SER A 111 -8.72 6.31 27.97
N GLY A 112 -8.59 5.77 29.19
CA GLY A 112 -7.73 6.36 30.22
C GLY A 112 -8.09 7.79 30.63
N GLY A 113 -9.35 8.21 30.44
CA GLY A 113 -9.80 9.59 30.71
C GLY A 113 -9.48 10.60 29.60
N LEU A 114 -8.86 10.16 28.50
CA LEU A 114 -8.60 10.96 27.31
C LEU A 114 -9.54 10.55 26.18
N LEU A 115 -9.83 11.51 25.30
CA LEU A 115 -10.61 11.30 24.09
C LEU A 115 -9.63 11.15 22.92
N TYR A 116 -9.77 10.05 22.16
CA TYR A 116 -8.94 9.77 21.00
C TYR A 116 -9.77 9.66 19.74
N ARG A 117 -9.30 10.22 18.63
CA ARG A 117 -9.86 9.96 17.30
C ARG A 117 -9.11 8.80 16.65
N VAL A 118 -9.81 7.70 16.33
CA VAL A 118 -9.20 6.51 15.71
C VAL A 118 -9.49 6.45 14.21
N TYR A 119 -8.46 6.29 13.38
CA TYR A 119 -8.62 6.30 11.91
C TYR A 119 -7.59 5.45 11.17
N GLN A 120 -7.94 5.05 9.95
CA GLN A 120 -7.07 4.32 9.04
C GLN A 120 -6.52 5.25 7.95
N THR A 121 -5.22 5.18 7.69
CA THR A 121 -4.56 5.86 6.57
C THR A 121 -3.41 5.03 6.03
N ASN A 122 -3.25 4.94 4.70
CA ASN A 122 -2.12 4.24 4.06
C ASN A 122 -1.86 2.80 4.55
N ASP A 123 -2.92 2.03 4.82
CA ASP A 123 -2.88 0.66 5.41
C ASP A 123 -2.39 0.61 6.86
N GLN A 124 -2.39 1.73 7.56
CA GLN A 124 -1.99 1.87 8.97
C GLN A 124 -3.17 2.35 9.81
N TYR A 125 -3.10 2.07 11.12
CA TYR A 125 -4.17 2.33 12.09
C TYR A 125 -3.63 3.26 13.17
N TRP A 126 -4.29 4.40 13.35
CA TRP A 126 -3.80 5.52 14.17
C TRP A 126 -4.82 5.93 15.23
N ALA A 127 -4.31 6.54 16.30
CA ALA A 127 -5.08 7.20 17.36
C ALA A 127 -4.37 8.51 17.73
N GLU A 128 -5.12 9.61 17.83
CA GLU A 128 -4.62 10.95 18.21
C GLU A 128 -5.52 11.62 19.25
#